data_AF-A0A6L3X8N4-F1
#
_entry.id   AF-A0A6L3X8N4-F1
#
_cell.length_a   1.000
_cell.length_b   1.000
_cell.length_c   1.000
_cell.angle_alpha   90.00
_cell.angle_beta   90.00
_cell.angle_gamma   90.00
#
_symmetry.space_group_name_H-M   'P 1'
#
loop_
_entity.id
_entity.type
_entity.pdbx_description
1 polymer ?
#
loop_
_entity_poly.entity_id
_entity_poly.type
_entity_poly.pdbx_seq_one_letter_code
_entity_poly.pdbx_strand_id
1 'polypeptide(L)'
;LGATMQQTVHAEQSAISHAWLRGEKALRAITVNYTPCGHCRQFMNELNSGLELRINLPGRAPHTLGDYLPDAFGPKDLEIKTLLMDEQGHGYALSGDELSEAAIAAANKSHTPYSKSPSGVALQ
;
A
#
# COMPACT_ATOMS: atom_id res chain seq x y z
N LEU A 1 17.87 15.68 16.92
CA LEU A 1 17.99 14.28 16.44
C LEU A 1 17.12 14.16 15.19
N GLY A 2 17.66 13.63 14.09
CA GLY A 2 16.89 13.36 12.86
C GLY A 2 16.58 11.88 12.71
N ALA A 3 15.58 11.55 11.89
CA ALA A 3 15.28 10.17 11.48
C ALA A 3 16.10 9.76 10.25
N THR A 4 16.08 8.47 9.90
CA THR A 4 16.75 7.95 8.69
C THR A 4 15.85 8.03 7.46
N MET A 5 16.43 7.94 6.26
CA MET A 5 15.69 7.98 5.00
C MET A 5 14.63 6.88 4.86
N GLN A 6 14.80 5.74 5.54
CA GLN A 6 13.84 4.62 5.52
C GLN A 6 12.49 4.98 6.19
N GLN A 7 12.43 6.08 6.94
CA GLN A 7 11.18 6.59 7.52
C GLN A 7 10.44 7.55 6.58
N THR A 8 10.96 7.81 5.38
CA THR A 8 10.33 8.70 4.40
C THR A 8 9.08 8.07 3.83
N VAL A 9 7.98 8.82 3.80
CA VAL A 9 6.75 8.45 3.10
C VAL A 9 6.59 9.36 1.89
N HIS A 10 6.48 8.76 0.70
CA HIS A 10 6.24 9.49 -0.54
C HIS A 10 4.77 9.90 -0.70
N ALA A 11 4.50 10.86 -1.59
CA ALA A 11 3.14 11.34 -1.86
C ALA A 11 2.22 10.19 -2.34
N GLU A 12 2.72 9.31 -3.19
CA GLU A 12 2.01 8.14 -3.71
C GLU A 12 1.65 7.17 -2.58
N GLN A 13 2.64 6.83 -1.74
CA GLN A 13 2.43 5.94 -0.58
C GLN A 13 1.40 6.53 0.38
N SER A 14 1.47 7.84 0.63
CA SER A 14 0.51 8.56 1.48
C SER A 14 -0.92 8.48 0.93
N ALA A 15 -1.12 8.83 -0.35
CA ALA A 15 -2.45 8.82 -0.98
C ALA A 15 -3.06 7.41 -1.03
N ILE A 16 -2.25 6.40 -1.37
CA ILE A 16 -2.68 5.00 -1.42
C ILE A 16 -3.05 4.49 -0.02
N SER A 17 -2.19 4.75 0.97
CA SER A 17 -2.45 4.34 2.36
C SER A 17 -3.69 5.03 2.92
N HIS A 18 -3.91 6.30 2.58
CA HIS A 18 -5.12 7.01 2.99
C HIS A 18 -6.38 6.35 2.43
N ALA A 19 -6.42 6.03 1.14
CA ALA A 19 -7.55 5.33 0.53
C ALA A 19 -7.80 3.98 1.21
N TRP A 20 -6.75 3.17 1.38
CA TRP A 20 -6.83 1.85 2.00
C TRP A 20 -7.32 1.91 3.45
N LEU A 21 -6.77 2.81 4.27
CA LEU A 21 -7.17 2.99 5.68
C LEU A 21 -8.61 3.53 5.82
N ARG A 22 -9.17 4.15 4.77
CA ARG A 22 -10.59 4.54 4.69
C ARG A 22 -11.51 3.42 4.16
N GLY A 23 -10.96 2.24 3.86
CA GLY A 23 -11.73 1.08 3.42
C GLY A 23 -11.95 0.99 1.91
N GLU A 24 -11.26 1.82 1.11
CA GLU A 24 -11.27 1.64 -0.34
C GLU A 24 -10.73 0.25 -0.70
N LYS A 25 -11.40 -0.41 -1.65
CA LYS A 25 -11.13 -1.79 -2.00
C LYS A 25 -10.16 -1.93 -3.17
N ALA A 26 -10.03 -0.92 -4.02
CA ALA A 26 -9.09 -0.89 -5.12
C ALA A 26 -8.90 0.55 -5.62
N LEU A 27 -7.78 0.82 -6.29
CA LEU A 27 -7.55 2.09 -6.98
C LEU A 27 -7.64 1.91 -8.49
N ARG A 28 -8.38 2.82 -9.14
CA ARG A 28 -8.45 2.87 -10.61
C ARG A 28 -7.30 3.66 -11.22
N ALA A 29 -6.88 4.72 -10.55
CA ALA A 29 -5.84 5.62 -11.03
C ALA A 29 -5.20 6.39 -9.89
N ILE A 30 -3.99 6.89 -10.12
CA ILE A 30 -3.31 7.89 -9.29
C ILE A 30 -2.82 9.04 -10.17
N THR A 31 -2.96 10.28 -9.68
CA THR A 31 -2.50 11.48 -10.39
C THR A 31 -1.43 12.16 -9.56
N VAL A 32 -0.27 12.40 -10.18
CA VAL A 32 0.88 13.07 -9.55
C VAL A 32 1.45 14.11 -10.50
N ASN A 33 2.18 15.09 -9.99
CA ASN A 33 2.79 16.14 -10.81
C ASN A 33 4.18 15.77 -11.37
N TYR A 34 4.84 14.75 -10.81
CA TYR A 34 6.12 14.22 -11.29
C TYR A 34 6.05 12.71 -11.47
N THR A 35 6.87 12.18 -12.38
CA THR A 35 6.91 10.73 -12.63
C THR A 35 7.32 9.97 -11.36
N PRO A 36 6.56 8.95 -10.93
CA PRO A 36 6.89 8.16 -9.74
C PRO A 36 8.30 7.58 -9.81
N CYS A 37 9.02 7.61 -8.68
CA CYS A 37 10.33 6.96 -8.57
C CYS A 37 10.19 5.43 -8.55
N GLY A 38 11.30 4.70 -8.74
CA GLY A 38 11.30 3.23 -8.74
C GLY A 38 10.69 2.62 -7.47
N HIS A 39 10.94 3.24 -6.30
CA HIS A 39 10.34 2.82 -5.02
C HIS A 39 8.81 2.89 -5.04
N CYS A 40 8.23 3.99 -5.53
CA CYS A 40 6.77 4.12 -5.61
C CYS A 40 6.15 3.20 -6.66
N ARG A 41 6.82 2.96 -7.80
CA ARG A 41 6.37 1.99 -8.80
C ARG A 41 6.29 0.59 -8.21
N GLN A 42 7.33 0.17 -7.49
CA GLN A 42 7.35 -1.12 -6.82
C GLN A 42 6.27 -1.22 -5.75
N PHE A 43 6.08 -0.18 -4.94
CA PHE A 43 5.02 -0.13 -3.93
C PHE A 43 3.62 -0.27 -4.54
N MET A 44 3.37 0.39 -5.68
CA MET A 44 2.09 0.28 -6.39
C MET A 44 1.84 -1.11 -6.98
N ASN A 45 2.90 -1.88 -7.31
CA ASN A 45 2.75 -3.24 -7.84
C ASN A 45 2.28 -4.26 -6.79
N GLU A 46 2.22 -3.87 -5.52
CA GLU A 46 1.65 -4.68 -4.43
C GLU A 46 0.12 -4.64 -4.42
N LEU A 47 -0.48 -3.60 -5.02
CA LEU A 47 -1.92 -3.37 -4.99
C LEU A 47 -2.67 -4.41 -5.81
N ASN A 48 -3.93 -4.68 -5.43
CA ASN A 48 -4.81 -5.54 -6.20
C ASN A 48 -5.16 -5.02 -7.61
N SER A 49 -4.94 -3.73 -7.88
CA SER A 49 -4.96 -3.16 -9.24
C SER A 49 -3.77 -3.60 -10.10
N GLY A 50 -2.67 -4.02 -9.47
CA GLY A 50 -1.43 -4.45 -10.12
C GLY A 50 -0.93 -3.48 -11.19
N LEU A 51 -0.39 -4.05 -12.27
CA LEU A 51 0.15 -3.29 -13.40
C LEU A 51 -0.90 -2.51 -14.20
N GLU A 52 -2.19 -2.74 -13.99
CA GLU A 52 -3.29 -2.03 -14.69
C GLU A 52 -3.63 -0.67 -14.07
N LEU A 53 -3.05 -0.33 -12.90
CA LEU A 53 -3.26 0.96 -12.26
C LEU A 53 -2.86 2.10 -13.22
N ARG A 54 -3.78 3.04 -13.48
CA ARG A 54 -3.47 4.19 -14.34
C ARG A 54 -2.69 5.26 -13.59
N ILE A 55 -1.63 5.77 -14.19
CA ILE A 55 -0.81 6.87 -13.68
C ILE A 55 -0.99 8.07 -14.59
N ASN A 56 -1.53 9.14 -14.03
CA ASN A 56 -1.77 10.40 -14.74
C ASN A 56 -0.69 11.42 -14.36
N LEU A 57 -0.10 12.03 -15.39
CA LEU A 57 0.90 13.08 -15.27
C LEU A 57 0.48 14.31 -16.09
N PRO A 58 0.80 15.55 -15.64
CA PRO A 58 0.56 16.75 -16.42
C PRO A 58 1.23 16.68 -17.80
N GLY A 59 0.49 17.06 -18.85
CA GLY A 59 1.02 17.15 -20.21
C GLY A 59 1.37 15.79 -20.86
N ARG A 60 0.91 14.67 -20.29
CA ARG A 60 1.11 13.32 -20.85
C ARG A 60 -0.21 12.58 -20.94
N ALA A 61 -0.30 11.66 -21.90
CA ALA A 61 -1.39 10.70 -21.91
C ALA A 61 -1.31 9.81 -20.66
N PRO A 62 -2.45 9.35 -20.11
CA PRO A 62 -2.44 8.33 -19.07
C PRO A 62 -1.75 7.05 -19.53
N HIS A 63 -0.91 6.50 -18.66
CA HIS A 63 -0.21 5.23 -18.87
C HIS A 63 -0.53 4.27 -17.74
N THR A 64 -0.34 2.97 -17.94
CA THR A 64 -0.51 1.99 -16.85
C THR A 64 0.77 1.90 -16.02
N LEU A 65 0.70 1.28 -14.84
CA LEU A 65 1.91 0.99 -14.06
C LEU A 65 2.86 0.07 -14.83
N GLY A 66 2.33 -0.86 -15.64
CA GLY A 66 3.13 -1.73 -16.52
C GLY A 66 4.02 -0.95 -17.49
N ASP A 67 3.54 0.17 -18.03
CA ASP A 67 4.35 1.04 -18.91
C ASP A 67 5.54 1.67 -18.17
N TYR A 68 5.40 1.91 -16.87
CA TYR A 68 6.45 2.51 -16.04
C TYR A 68 7.36 1.49 -15.35
N LEU A 69 6.93 0.23 -15.27
CA LEU A 69 7.63 -0.86 -14.61
C LEU A 69 7.64 -2.10 -15.52
N PRO A 70 8.42 -2.07 -16.62
CA PRO A 70 8.56 -3.23 -17.50
C PRO A 70 9.28 -4.37 -16.76
N ASP A 71 8.94 -5.62 -17.11
CA ASP A 71 9.49 -6.84 -16.50
C ASP A 71 9.44 -6.79 -14.95
N ALA A 72 8.31 -6.29 -14.43
CA ALA A 72 8.12 -6.04 -13.01
C ALA A 72 8.25 -7.32 -12.19
N PHE A 73 9.00 -7.22 -11.10
CA PHE A 73 8.90 -8.15 -9.98
C PHE A 73 7.74 -7.74 -9.06
N GLY A 74 7.01 -8.68 -8.50
CA GLY A 74 5.93 -8.43 -7.57
C GLY A 74 5.38 -9.68 -6.89
N PRO A 75 4.21 -9.55 -6.22
CA PRO A 75 3.62 -10.64 -5.44
C PRO A 75 3.40 -11.93 -6.23
N LYS A 76 3.13 -11.82 -7.53
CA LYS A 76 2.90 -12.96 -8.44
C LYS A 76 4.13 -13.85 -8.59
N ASP A 77 5.33 -13.27 -8.61
CA ASP A 77 6.60 -14.01 -8.70
C ASP A 77 6.89 -14.84 -7.45
N LEU A 78 6.24 -14.46 -6.33
CA LEU A 78 6.32 -15.14 -5.04
C LEU A 78 5.06 -15.97 -4.74
N GLU A 79 4.20 -16.20 -5.74
CA GLU A 79 2.94 -16.94 -5.65
C GLU A 79 1.95 -16.42 -4.58
N ILE A 80 2.02 -15.13 -4.25
CA ILE A 80 1.10 -14.48 -3.33
C ILE A 80 -0.24 -14.20 -4.03
N LYS A 81 -1.33 -14.65 -3.40
CA LYS A 81 -2.70 -14.56 -3.95
C LYS A 81 -3.55 -13.43 -3.38
N THR A 82 -3.25 -13.01 -2.15
CA THR A 82 -3.94 -11.90 -1.48
C THR A 82 -3.03 -10.68 -1.59
N LEU A 83 -3.52 -9.64 -2.25
CA LEU A 83 -2.75 -8.43 -2.57
C LEU A 83 -3.06 -7.30 -1.59
N LEU A 84 -2.31 -6.22 -1.64
CA LEU A 84 -2.63 -5.03 -0.85
C LEU A 84 -3.97 -4.42 -1.31
N MET A 85 -4.78 -3.97 -0.36
CA MET A 85 -6.20 -3.55 -0.50
C MET A 85 -7.24 -4.67 -0.65
N ASP A 86 -6.83 -5.94 -0.80
CA ASP A 86 -7.77 -7.04 -0.63
C ASP A 86 -8.24 -7.14 0.83
N GLU A 87 -9.43 -7.69 1.02
CA GLU A 87 -10.01 -7.88 2.35
C GLU A 87 -9.19 -8.90 3.15
N GLN A 88 -8.74 -8.48 4.34
CA GLN A 88 -7.91 -9.28 5.24
C GLN A 88 -8.41 -9.13 6.68
N GLY A 89 -8.27 -10.22 7.45
CA GLY A 89 -8.59 -10.28 8.87
C GLY A 89 -7.77 -11.36 9.54
N HIS A 90 -6.82 -10.98 10.40
CA HIS A 90 -5.93 -11.94 11.09
C HIS A 90 -6.54 -12.57 12.35
N GLY A 91 -7.67 -12.06 12.83
CA GLY A 91 -8.46 -12.69 13.89
C GLY A 91 -7.91 -12.53 15.32
N TYR A 92 -7.01 -11.58 15.57
CA TYR A 92 -6.58 -11.23 16.92
C TYR A 92 -7.75 -10.63 17.71
N ALA A 93 -7.97 -11.11 18.93
CA ALA A 93 -8.98 -10.59 19.83
C ALA A 93 -8.64 -9.15 20.27
N LEU A 94 -9.63 -8.26 20.27
CA LEU A 94 -9.49 -6.93 20.82
C LEU A 94 -9.41 -7.02 22.35
N SER A 95 -8.49 -6.26 22.95
CA SER A 95 -8.29 -6.21 24.39
C SER A 95 -7.50 -4.98 24.79
N GLY A 96 -7.72 -4.48 26.00
CA GLY A 96 -7.01 -3.33 26.55
C GLY A 96 -7.89 -2.09 26.61
N ASP A 97 -7.26 -0.92 26.58
CA ASP A 97 -7.96 0.36 26.44
C ASP A 97 -8.30 0.67 24.97
N GLU A 98 -9.04 1.76 24.72
CA GLU A 98 -9.46 2.16 23.38
C GLU A 98 -8.29 2.31 22.40
N LEU A 99 -7.14 2.80 22.88
CA LEU A 99 -5.94 2.98 22.06
C LEU A 99 -5.33 1.62 21.66
N SER A 100 -5.26 0.69 22.60
CA SER A 100 -4.78 -0.68 22.37
C SER A 100 -5.71 -1.43 21.42
N GLU A 101 -7.03 -1.33 21.62
CA GLU A 101 -8.01 -1.94 20.73
C GLU A 101 -7.92 -1.39 19.30
N ALA A 102 -7.70 -0.08 19.14
CA ALA A 102 -7.47 0.53 17.84
C ALA A 102 -6.20 0.00 17.15
N ALA A 103 -5.11 -0.17 17.90
CA ALA A 103 -3.87 -0.73 17.37
C ALA A 103 -4.02 -2.20 16.95
N ILE A 104 -4.73 -3.03 17.75
CA ILE A 104 -5.02 -4.43 17.41
C ILE A 104 -5.94 -4.49 16.18
N ALA A 105 -6.96 -3.63 16.10
CA ALA A 105 -7.84 -3.56 14.94
C ALA A 105 -7.08 -3.17 13.65
N ALA A 106 -6.09 -2.27 13.74
CA ALA A 106 -5.20 -1.96 12.64
C ALA A 106 -4.30 -3.16 12.26
N ALA A 107 -3.74 -3.86 13.25
CA ALA A 107 -2.92 -5.06 13.04
C ALA A 107 -3.70 -6.16 12.32
N ASN A 108 -4.96 -6.36 12.70
CA ASN A 108 -5.88 -7.33 12.08
C ASN A 108 -6.12 -7.10 10.59
N LYS A 109 -5.94 -5.88 10.10
CA LYS A 109 -6.11 -5.50 8.68
C LYS A 109 -4.79 -5.36 7.93
N SER A 110 -3.65 -5.48 8.61
CA SER A 110 -2.32 -5.29 8.00
C SER A 110 -2.05 -6.29 6.87
N HIS A 111 -1.25 -5.90 5.88
CA HIS A 111 -0.86 -6.78 4.78
C HIS A 111 0.60 -7.24 5.00
N THR A 112 0.78 -8.52 5.38
CA THR A 112 2.10 -9.07 5.76
C THR A 112 2.35 -10.48 5.22
N PRO A 113 2.10 -10.77 3.92
CA PRO A 113 2.16 -12.13 3.38
C PRO A 113 3.57 -12.72 3.40
N TYR A 114 4.63 -11.90 3.43
CA TYR A 114 6.02 -12.34 3.37
C TYR A 114 6.59 -12.76 4.73
N SER A 115 6.55 -11.86 5.73
CA SER A 115 7.12 -12.11 7.05
C SER A 115 6.17 -12.80 8.03
N LYS A 116 4.86 -12.78 7.75
CA LYS A 116 3.82 -13.24 8.68
C LYS A 116 3.90 -12.54 10.04
N SER A 117 4.16 -11.23 10.04
CA SER A 117 4.27 -10.43 11.27
C SER A 117 3.24 -9.28 11.28
N PRO A 118 1.96 -9.56 11.57
CA PRO A 118 0.91 -8.55 11.64
C PRO A 118 1.23 -7.46 12.67
N SER A 119 1.06 -6.20 12.30
CA SER A 119 1.33 -5.06 13.18
C SER A 119 0.42 -3.87 12.86
N GLY A 120 0.16 -3.05 13.88
CA GLY A 120 -0.71 -1.89 13.80
C GLY A 120 -0.30 -0.86 14.84
N VAL A 121 -0.52 0.42 14.54
CA VAL A 121 -0.19 1.55 15.41
C VAL A 121 -1.43 2.41 15.56
N ALA A 122 -1.68 2.89 16.78
CA ALA A 122 -2.66 3.91 17.07
C ALA A 122 -1.98 5.04 17.86
N LEU A 123 -2.39 6.28 17.61
CA LEU A 123 -1.83 7.49 18.22
C LEU A 123 -3.00 8.32 18.80
N GLN A 124 -2.81 8.89 19.99
CA GLN A 124 -3.79 9.72 20.70
C GLN A 124 -3.20 11.10 21.03
#